data_AF-A0A9P8Q9V3-F1
#
_entry.id   AF-A0A9P8Q9V3-F1
#
_cell.length_a   1.000
_cell.length_b   1.000
_cell.length_c   1.000
_cell.angle_alpha   90.00
_cell.angle_beta   90.00
_cell.angle_gamma   90.00
#
_symmetry.space_group_name_H-M   'P 1'
#
loop_
_entity.id
_entity.type
_entity.pdbx_description
1 polymer ?
#
loop_
_entity_poly.entity_id
_entity_poly.type
_entity_poly.pdbx_seq_one_letter_code
_entity_poly.pdbx_strand_id
1 'polypeptide(L)'
;MESIRTLHTQLILSAQYDSFKFPEVEESETLKWEIVQLITKGQFYKVFQLDQVHKVITNNRGHLSDDSISFNANMHTFVKSLLFSEQEQAEILLLIAIASLNLFIQSNYTGPTPPLSAYQSLFGDECRFSEDQIQLNAFKALSAYGQIAYQDTENPLYLLLSLHILELLSQVKRSLLLTDSASSSEEFVDAASVNVPLDQPIKAAVHWWRVRAIHLQMSLFQEFSGPHIAVSSSMFNQSLPQALSEGLEDTMQRDLSIVYHLERAKNCLESNLEHLVLEDLKEVQRLTQFEFVLTGCKAKRTKYQEMAKSSLIILAKSNYFSRRAVEAGNDVDQDTPESFELNSDLLLERPHFEQIGETEDLEDQIHKKQKTDVQEIDYATLLPLSLRQEYIPAA
;
A
#
# COMPACT_ATOMS: atom_id res chain seq x y z
N MET A 1 -21.62 3.68 17.07
CA MET A 1 -20.74 4.42 16.13
C MET A 1 -19.30 4.49 16.63
N GLU A 2 -19.06 4.83 17.89
CA GLU A 2 -17.71 4.87 18.48
C GLU A 2 -16.98 3.51 18.44
N SER A 3 -17.68 2.40 18.75
CA SER A 3 -17.10 1.05 18.62
C SER A 3 -16.72 0.69 17.17
N ILE A 4 -17.51 1.14 16.18
CA ILE A 4 -17.24 0.92 14.75
C ILE A 4 -16.01 1.73 14.30
N ARG A 5 -15.91 2.99 14.76
CA ARG A 5 -14.73 3.85 14.52
C ARG A 5 -13.47 3.24 15.12
N THR A 6 -13.55 2.76 16.35
CA THR A 6 -12.43 2.11 17.06
C THR A 6 -12.00 0.87 16.30
N LEU A 7 -12.94 -0.02 15.95
CA LEU A 7 -12.68 -1.24 15.21
C LEU A 7 -11.96 -0.98 13.89
N HIS A 8 -12.52 -0.13 13.01
CA HIS A 8 -11.93 0.11 11.70
C HIS A 8 -10.63 0.90 11.78
N THR A 9 -10.48 1.81 12.75
CA THR A 9 -9.21 2.51 12.99
C THR A 9 -8.12 1.52 13.40
N GLN A 10 -8.40 0.60 14.32
CA GLN A 10 -7.43 -0.42 14.73
C GLN A 10 -7.08 -1.39 13.58
N LEU A 11 -8.05 -1.75 12.73
CA LEU A 11 -7.80 -2.55 11.53
C LEU A 11 -6.93 -1.80 10.51
N ILE A 12 -7.16 -0.50 10.30
CA ILE A 12 -6.35 0.34 9.40
C ILE A 12 -4.91 0.45 9.92
N LEU A 13 -4.75 0.65 11.24
CA LEU A 13 -3.47 0.72 11.92
C LEU A 13 -2.76 -0.65 12.06
N SER A 14 -3.42 -1.74 11.66
CA SER A 14 -2.93 -3.12 11.83
C SER A 14 -2.49 -3.38 13.27
N ALA A 15 -3.32 -2.98 14.23
CA ALA A 15 -3.02 -3.12 15.65
C ALA A 15 -2.89 -4.60 16.05
N GLN A 16 -1.96 -4.90 16.97
CA GLN A 16 -1.75 -6.27 17.45
C GLN A 16 -2.98 -6.78 18.21
N TYR A 17 -3.23 -8.09 18.15
CA TYR A 17 -4.36 -8.74 18.81
C TYR A 17 -4.51 -8.36 20.29
N ASP A 18 -3.40 -8.28 21.02
CA ASP A 18 -3.40 -8.00 22.46
C ASP A 18 -3.85 -6.57 22.81
N SER A 19 -3.80 -5.66 21.83
CA SER A 19 -4.26 -4.28 22.00
C SER A 19 -5.77 -4.09 21.73
N PHE A 20 -6.46 -5.12 21.24
CA PHE A 20 -7.90 -5.06 20.96
C PHE A 20 -8.73 -5.27 22.23
N LYS A 21 -9.50 -4.25 22.61
CA LYS A 21 -10.57 -4.38 23.60
C LYS A 21 -11.83 -4.88 22.90
N PHE A 22 -12.07 -6.19 22.96
CA PHE A 22 -13.31 -6.78 22.45
C PHE A 22 -14.47 -6.43 23.41
N PRO A 23 -15.57 -5.85 22.92
CA PRO A 23 -16.76 -5.62 23.75
C PRO A 23 -17.42 -6.96 24.13
N GLU A 24 -18.22 -6.95 25.20
CA GLU A 24 -19.05 -8.11 25.57
C GLU A 24 -20.01 -8.44 24.42
N VAL A 25 -19.93 -9.67 23.92
CA VAL A 25 -20.54 -10.08 22.64
C VAL A 25 -22.04 -10.28 22.82
N GLU A 26 -22.85 -9.47 22.14
CA GLU A 26 -24.28 -9.76 21.91
C GLU A 26 -24.43 -10.90 20.87
N GLU A 27 -25.41 -11.79 21.05
CA GLU A 27 -25.60 -12.99 20.19
C GLU A 27 -25.73 -12.66 18.69
N SER A 28 -26.26 -11.47 18.34
CA SER A 28 -26.41 -10.98 16.96
C SER A 28 -25.09 -10.56 16.29
N GLU A 29 -24.07 -10.13 17.05
CA GLU A 29 -22.80 -9.64 16.51
C GLU A 29 -21.68 -10.71 16.52
N THR A 30 -22.02 -11.94 16.90
CA THR A 30 -21.07 -13.06 17.07
C THR A 30 -20.17 -13.28 15.85
N LEU A 31 -20.74 -13.30 14.64
CA LEU A 31 -19.96 -13.51 13.41
C LEU A 31 -18.95 -12.39 13.15
N LYS A 32 -19.36 -11.13 13.34
CA LYS A 32 -18.51 -9.95 13.11
C LYS A 32 -17.25 -10.02 13.98
N TRP A 33 -17.44 -10.27 15.27
CA TRP A 33 -16.34 -10.33 16.23
C TRP A 33 -15.44 -11.54 16.00
N GLU A 34 -16.01 -12.69 15.60
CA GLU A 34 -15.22 -13.86 15.21
C GLU A 34 -14.31 -13.56 14.01
N ILE A 35 -14.83 -12.90 12.97
CA ILE A 35 -14.03 -12.49 11.80
C ILE A 35 -12.91 -11.53 12.21
N VAL A 36 -13.22 -10.52 13.05
CA VAL A 36 -12.22 -9.55 13.53
C VAL A 36 -11.11 -10.25 14.33
N GLN A 37 -11.46 -11.21 15.20
CA GLN A 37 -10.49 -12.00 15.94
C GLN A 37 -9.57 -12.81 15.01
N LEU A 38 -10.11 -13.37 13.93
CA LEU A 38 -9.31 -14.12 12.96
C LEU A 38 -8.37 -13.20 12.17
N ILE A 39 -8.84 -12.02 11.75
CA ILE A 39 -8.03 -11.02 11.03
C ILE A 39 -6.87 -10.53 11.91
N THR A 40 -7.16 -10.18 13.16
CA THR A 40 -6.16 -9.65 14.11
C THR A 40 -5.13 -10.69 14.55
N LYS A 41 -5.50 -11.99 14.53
CA LYS A 41 -4.56 -13.12 14.72
C LYS A 41 -3.76 -13.48 13.46
N GLY A 42 -3.98 -12.81 12.33
CA GLY A 42 -3.36 -13.15 11.04
C GLY A 42 -3.86 -14.46 10.41
N GLN A 43 -4.99 -15.00 10.87
CA GLN A 43 -5.58 -16.25 10.38
C GLN A 43 -6.67 -15.99 9.34
N PHE A 44 -6.33 -15.25 8.29
CA PHE A 44 -7.29 -14.75 7.30
C PHE A 44 -8.04 -15.85 6.56
N TYR A 45 -7.38 -16.98 6.25
CA TYR A 45 -8.00 -18.09 5.51
C TYR A 45 -9.18 -18.73 6.25
N LYS A 46 -9.16 -18.68 7.59
CA LYS A 46 -10.23 -19.25 8.42
C LYS A 46 -11.54 -18.49 8.27
N VAL A 47 -11.50 -17.21 7.86
CA VAL A 47 -12.71 -16.42 7.58
C VAL A 47 -13.57 -17.09 6.51
N PHE A 48 -12.93 -17.71 5.50
CA PHE A 48 -13.63 -18.44 4.43
C PHE A 48 -14.08 -19.85 4.84
N GLN A 49 -13.60 -20.36 5.97
CA GLN A 49 -13.98 -21.65 6.54
C GLN A 49 -15.13 -21.53 7.55
N LEU A 50 -15.50 -20.32 7.97
CA LEU A 50 -16.64 -20.10 8.85
C LEU A 50 -17.94 -20.58 8.19
N ASP A 51 -18.74 -21.38 8.91
CA ASP A 51 -19.95 -22.01 8.38
C ASP A 51 -20.91 -21.03 7.71
N GLN A 52 -21.08 -19.83 8.28
CA GLN A 52 -21.97 -18.82 7.74
C GLN A 52 -21.43 -18.23 6.42
N VAL A 53 -20.15 -17.87 6.39
CA VAL A 53 -19.49 -17.33 5.19
C VAL A 53 -19.44 -18.38 4.09
N HIS A 54 -19.08 -19.61 4.44
CA HIS A 54 -19.03 -20.74 3.53
C HIS A 54 -20.40 -21.01 2.89
N LYS A 55 -21.48 -21.05 3.69
CA LYS A 55 -22.86 -21.24 3.18
C LYS A 55 -23.28 -20.13 2.22
N VAL A 56 -22.96 -18.87 2.54
CA VAL A 56 -23.31 -17.73 1.68
C VAL A 56 -22.56 -17.81 0.35
N ILE A 57 -21.28 -18.18 0.38
CA ILE A 57 -20.49 -18.38 -0.84
C ILE A 57 -21.07 -19.55 -1.65
N THR A 58 -21.29 -20.73 -1.04
CA THR A 58 -21.79 -21.94 -1.71
C THR A 58 -23.13 -21.72 -2.40
N ASN A 59 -24.06 -21.02 -1.75
CA ASN A 59 -25.40 -20.77 -2.29
C ASN A 59 -25.38 -19.88 -3.54
N ASN A 60 -24.36 -19.02 -3.69
CA ASN A 60 -24.28 -18.04 -4.76
C ASN A 60 -23.24 -18.40 -5.85
N ARG A 61 -22.54 -19.54 -5.74
CA ARG A 61 -21.48 -19.97 -6.70
C ARG A 61 -21.95 -20.05 -8.14
N GLY A 62 -23.24 -20.31 -8.37
CA GLY A 62 -23.82 -20.39 -9.71
C GLY A 62 -23.56 -19.14 -10.56
N HIS A 63 -23.46 -17.97 -9.95
CA HIS A 63 -23.19 -16.70 -10.64
C HIS A 63 -21.75 -16.56 -11.17
N LEU A 64 -20.81 -17.37 -10.69
CA LEU A 64 -19.40 -17.32 -11.13
C LEU A 64 -19.16 -18.09 -12.43
N SER A 65 -20.12 -18.92 -12.84
CA SER A 65 -19.95 -19.90 -13.92
C SER A 65 -20.80 -19.59 -15.15
N ASP A 66 -21.18 -18.34 -15.41
CA ASP A 66 -21.91 -17.98 -16.63
C ASP A 66 -20.94 -17.66 -17.79
N ASP A 67 -21.01 -18.40 -18.91
CA ASP A 67 -20.17 -18.16 -20.10
C ASP A 67 -20.62 -16.96 -20.92
N SER A 68 -21.84 -16.46 -20.71
CA SER A 68 -22.42 -15.44 -21.56
C SER A 68 -21.87 -14.03 -21.29
N ILE A 69 -21.28 -13.83 -20.11
CA ILE A 69 -20.76 -12.53 -19.67
C ILE A 69 -19.27 -12.60 -19.34
N SER A 70 -18.62 -11.43 -19.28
CA SER A 70 -17.20 -11.35 -18.94
C SER A 70 -16.94 -11.84 -17.51
N PHE A 71 -15.71 -12.30 -17.23
CA PHE A 71 -15.35 -12.77 -15.89
C PHE A 71 -15.54 -11.69 -14.82
N ASN A 72 -15.27 -10.42 -15.15
CA ASN A 72 -15.55 -9.29 -14.26
C ASN A 72 -17.05 -9.10 -14.00
N ALA A 73 -17.91 -9.30 -15.01
CA ALA A 73 -19.36 -9.23 -14.83
C ALA A 73 -19.91 -10.40 -13.99
N ASN A 74 -19.36 -11.60 -14.15
CA ASN A 74 -19.65 -12.76 -13.27
C ASN A 74 -19.30 -12.45 -11.82
N MET A 75 -18.07 -11.99 -11.57
CA MET A 75 -17.62 -11.61 -10.23
C MET A 75 -18.48 -10.51 -9.63
N HIS A 76 -18.85 -9.49 -10.41
CA HIS A 76 -19.71 -8.42 -9.93
C HIS A 76 -21.12 -8.93 -9.55
N THR A 77 -21.71 -9.79 -10.39
CA THR A 77 -23.02 -10.40 -10.11
C THR A 77 -22.97 -11.28 -8.87
N PHE A 78 -21.91 -12.08 -8.73
CA PHE A 78 -21.66 -12.87 -7.54
C PHE A 78 -21.55 -11.99 -6.30
N VAL A 79 -20.69 -10.97 -6.29
CA VAL A 79 -20.55 -10.07 -5.13
C VAL A 79 -21.85 -9.36 -4.78
N LYS A 80 -22.62 -8.93 -5.79
CA LYS A 80 -23.94 -8.32 -5.58
C LYS A 80 -24.94 -9.31 -4.95
N SER A 81 -24.88 -10.58 -5.32
CA SER A 81 -25.72 -11.64 -4.73
C SER A 81 -25.35 -11.96 -3.28
N LEU A 82 -24.17 -11.55 -2.78
CA LEU A 82 -23.81 -11.72 -1.36
C LEU A 82 -24.52 -10.69 -0.45
N LEU A 83 -25.13 -9.64 -1.02
CA LEU A 83 -25.75 -8.54 -0.30
C LEU A 83 -27.27 -8.78 -0.13
N PHE A 84 -27.73 -9.10 1.08
CA PHE A 84 -29.16 -9.37 1.36
C PHE A 84 -29.83 -8.34 2.32
N SER A 85 -29.07 -7.55 3.11
CA SER A 85 -29.56 -6.43 3.96
C SER A 85 -28.51 -5.30 4.10
N GLU A 86 -28.93 -4.05 4.28
CA GLU A 86 -28.10 -2.88 3.95
C GLU A 86 -26.97 -2.50 4.92
N GLN A 87 -27.03 -2.84 6.22
CA GLN A 87 -26.12 -2.22 7.20
C GLN A 87 -25.18 -3.19 7.94
N GLU A 88 -25.69 -4.20 8.66
CA GLU A 88 -24.83 -5.18 9.34
C GLU A 88 -24.04 -6.07 8.37
N GLN A 89 -24.65 -6.42 7.23
CA GLN A 89 -23.98 -7.25 6.22
C GLN A 89 -22.92 -6.47 5.42
N ALA A 90 -23.05 -5.13 5.32
CA ALA A 90 -22.04 -4.30 4.68
C ALA A 90 -20.73 -4.30 5.47
N GLU A 91 -20.79 -4.31 6.81
CA GLU A 91 -19.61 -4.47 7.67
C GLU A 91 -18.96 -5.84 7.50
N ILE A 92 -19.75 -6.93 7.50
CA ILE A 92 -19.25 -8.28 7.30
C ILE A 92 -18.58 -8.42 5.93
N LEU A 93 -19.18 -7.87 4.86
CA LEU A 93 -18.58 -7.86 3.52
C LEU A 93 -17.28 -7.05 3.50
N LEU A 94 -17.22 -5.91 4.18
CA LEU A 94 -15.98 -5.14 4.32
C LEU A 94 -14.90 -5.98 5.01
N LEU A 95 -15.23 -6.70 6.08
CA LEU A 95 -14.27 -7.58 6.76
C LEU A 95 -13.81 -8.75 5.86
N ILE A 96 -14.70 -9.33 5.06
CA ILE A 96 -14.35 -10.34 4.05
C ILE A 96 -13.42 -9.74 2.99
N ALA A 97 -13.67 -8.51 2.53
CA ALA A 97 -12.77 -7.83 1.60
C ALA A 97 -11.38 -7.59 2.22
N ILE A 98 -11.32 -7.14 3.48
CA ILE A 98 -10.06 -6.97 4.22
C ILE A 98 -9.32 -8.30 4.36
N ALA A 99 -10.02 -9.39 4.71
CA ALA A 99 -9.42 -10.72 4.80
C ALA A 99 -8.91 -11.21 3.42
N SER A 100 -9.67 -10.97 2.35
CA SER A 100 -9.28 -11.29 0.97
C SER A 100 -8.00 -10.55 0.58
N LEU A 101 -7.96 -9.24 0.83
CA LEU A 101 -6.80 -8.40 0.51
C LEU A 101 -5.56 -8.87 1.28
N ASN A 102 -5.71 -9.18 2.57
CA ASN A 102 -4.61 -9.68 3.39
C ASN A 102 -4.15 -11.09 2.97
N LEU A 103 -5.04 -11.98 2.53
CA LEU A 103 -4.64 -13.28 1.96
C LEU A 103 -3.82 -13.13 0.69
N PHE A 104 -4.20 -12.17 -0.17
CA PHE A 104 -3.43 -11.86 -1.35
C PHE A 104 -2.03 -11.32 -0.98
N ILE A 105 -1.96 -10.39 -0.02
CA ILE A 105 -0.69 -9.85 0.48
C ILE A 105 0.17 -10.96 1.10
N GLN A 106 -0.45 -11.84 1.88
CA GLN A 106 0.22 -12.97 2.52
C GLN A 106 0.81 -13.93 1.48
N SER A 107 0.08 -14.23 0.42
CA SER A 107 0.53 -15.16 -0.62
C SER A 107 1.71 -14.60 -1.44
N ASN A 108 1.76 -13.28 -1.63
CA ASN A 108 2.69 -12.67 -2.60
C ASN A 108 3.84 -11.85 -1.98
N TYR A 109 3.69 -11.30 -0.78
CA TYR A 109 4.66 -10.34 -0.19
C TYR A 109 5.22 -10.77 1.16
N THR A 110 4.39 -11.28 2.07
CA THR A 110 4.84 -11.56 3.45
C THR A 110 5.12 -13.05 3.69
N GLY A 111 4.38 -13.94 3.04
CA GLY A 111 4.34 -15.36 3.38
C GLY A 111 3.77 -15.62 4.78
N PRO A 112 3.66 -16.91 5.19
CA PRO A 112 3.74 -18.12 4.36
C PRO A 112 2.47 -18.30 3.51
N THR A 113 2.55 -19.06 2.41
CA THR A 113 1.39 -19.36 1.55
C THR A 113 0.23 -19.94 2.37
N PRO A 114 -0.99 -19.38 2.25
CA PRO A 114 -2.14 -19.85 3.02
C PRO A 114 -2.52 -21.28 2.59
N PRO A 115 -3.02 -22.13 3.51
CA PRO A 115 -3.36 -23.52 3.21
C PRO A 115 -4.61 -23.68 2.32
N LEU A 116 -5.40 -22.62 2.17
CA LEU A 116 -6.66 -22.62 1.42
C LEU A 116 -6.47 -21.77 0.16
N SER A 117 -6.73 -22.35 -1.02
CA SER A 117 -6.71 -21.60 -2.28
C SER A 117 -8.00 -20.81 -2.49
N ALA A 118 -7.91 -19.71 -3.22
CA ALA A 118 -9.08 -18.91 -3.57
C ALA A 118 -10.06 -19.70 -4.46
N TYR A 119 -9.52 -20.56 -5.34
CA TYR A 119 -10.30 -21.44 -6.19
C TYR A 119 -11.16 -22.40 -5.35
N GLN A 120 -10.56 -23.09 -4.39
CA GLN A 120 -11.29 -24.03 -3.52
C GLN A 120 -12.36 -23.32 -2.67
N SER A 121 -12.05 -22.11 -2.21
CA SER A 121 -12.98 -21.30 -1.40
C SER A 121 -14.22 -20.88 -2.20
N LEU A 122 -14.01 -20.31 -3.39
CA LEU A 122 -15.05 -19.65 -4.18
C LEU A 122 -15.78 -20.61 -5.12
N PHE A 123 -15.07 -21.49 -5.80
CA PHE A 123 -15.61 -22.37 -6.83
C PHE A 123 -15.86 -23.79 -6.30
N GLY A 124 -15.01 -24.27 -5.40
CA GLY A 124 -15.07 -25.63 -4.84
C GLY A 124 -14.85 -26.73 -5.88
N ASP A 125 -15.01 -27.98 -5.46
CA ASP A 125 -14.65 -29.15 -6.27
C ASP A 125 -15.63 -29.43 -7.43
N GLU A 126 -16.82 -28.82 -7.40
CA GLU A 126 -17.87 -29.01 -8.41
C GLU A 126 -17.74 -28.06 -9.61
N CYS A 127 -16.68 -27.25 -9.65
CA CYS A 127 -16.48 -26.29 -10.74
C CYS A 127 -16.11 -26.99 -12.06
N ARG A 128 -16.79 -26.60 -13.14
CA ARG A 128 -16.49 -27.11 -14.49
C ARG A 128 -15.16 -26.63 -15.07
N PHE A 129 -14.60 -25.56 -14.52
CA PHE A 129 -13.36 -24.95 -15.01
C PHE A 129 -12.18 -25.41 -14.17
N SER A 130 -11.05 -25.65 -14.81
CA SER A 130 -9.79 -25.93 -14.10
C SER A 130 -9.30 -24.69 -13.35
N GLU A 131 -8.53 -24.89 -12.29
CA GLU A 131 -7.89 -23.82 -11.51
C GLU A 131 -7.06 -22.89 -12.41
N ASP A 132 -6.27 -23.45 -13.33
CA ASP A 132 -5.47 -22.70 -14.31
C ASP A 132 -6.32 -21.76 -15.19
N GLN A 133 -7.49 -22.22 -15.64
CA GLN A 133 -8.39 -21.41 -16.47
C GLN A 133 -8.96 -20.22 -15.68
N ILE A 134 -9.37 -20.46 -14.43
CA ILE A 134 -9.89 -19.40 -13.56
C ILE A 134 -8.78 -18.41 -13.20
N GLN A 135 -7.57 -18.89 -12.92
CA GLN A 135 -6.42 -18.05 -12.65
C GLN A 135 -6.06 -17.16 -13.85
N LEU A 136 -6.06 -17.73 -15.07
CA LEU A 136 -5.87 -16.97 -16.30
C LEU A 136 -6.96 -15.90 -16.51
N ASN A 137 -8.21 -16.23 -16.22
CA ASN A 137 -9.32 -15.27 -16.30
C ASN A 137 -9.19 -14.16 -15.25
N ALA A 138 -8.72 -14.49 -14.04
CA ALA A 138 -8.45 -13.51 -12.99
C ALA A 138 -7.31 -12.55 -13.40
N PHE A 139 -6.24 -13.04 -14.04
CA PHE A 139 -5.18 -12.18 -14.58
C PHE A 139 -5.70 -11.22 -15.64
N LYS A 140 -6.51 -11.72 -16.58
CA LYS A 140 -7.14 -10.88 -17.61
C LYS A 140 -8.06 -9.82 -16.99
N ALA A 141 -8.77 -10.17 -15.91
CA ALA A 141 -9.66 -9.26 -15.20
C ALA A 141 -8.93 -8.18 -14.38
N LEU A 142 -7.74 -8.50 -13.85
CA LEU A 142 -6.89 -7.54 -13.14
C LEU A 142 -6.08 -6.64 -14.08
N SER A 143 -5.79 -7.13 -15.29
CA SER A 143 -5.13 -6.38 -16.36
C SER A 143 -6.03 -5.24 -16.85
N ALA A 144 -5.50 -4.03 -16.95
CA ALA A 144 -6.30 -2.86 -17.32
C ALA A 144 -5.47 -1.85 -18.13
N TYR A 145 -6.13 -1.12 -19.04
CA TYR A 145 -5.53 -0.02 -19.82
C TYR A 145 -4.24 -0.38 -20.58
N GLY A 146 -4.16 -1.61 -21.09
CA GLY A 146 -2.99 -2.11 -21.83
C GLY A 146 -1.86 -2.62 -20.94
N GLN A 147 -1.99 -2.50 -19.61
CA GLN A 147 -1.09 -3.15 -18.66
C GLN A 147 -1.57 -4.55 -18.34
N ILE A 148 -0.63 -5.49 -18.35
CA ILE A 148 -0.87 -6.89 -17.98
C ILE A 148 -0.45 -7.06 -16.52
N ALA A 149 -1.33 -7.66 -15.71
CA ALA A 149 -1.00 -8.00 -14.34
C ALA A 149 0.15 -9.04 -14.29
N TYR A 150 1.05 -8.91 -13.31
CA TYR A 150 2.17 -9.82 -13.10
C TYR A 150 1.71 -11.29 -13.02
N GLN A 151 2.22 -12.13 -13.93
CA GLN A 151 1.67 -13.47 -14.17
C GLN A 151 2.08 -14.51 -13.13
N ASP A 152 3.18 -14.28 -12.39
CA ASP A 152 3.63 -15.21 -11.35
C ASP A 152 2.97 -14.94 -9.99
N THR A 153 1.91 -14.11 -9.97
CA THR A 153 1.16 -13.81 -8.74
C THR A 153 0.35 -15.03 -8.29
N GLU A 154 0.51 -15.41 -7.02
CA GLU A 154 -0.26 -16.47 -6.39
C GLU A 154 -1.67 -15.99 -6.01
N ASN A 155 -2.69 -16.83 -6.24
CA ASN A 155 -4.09 -16.58 -5.88
C ASN A 155 -4.64 -15.17 -6.25
N PRO A 156 -4.59 -14.72 -7.52
CA PRO A 156 -5.05 -13.40 -7.94
C PRO A 156 -6.55 -13.15 -7.68
N LEU A 157 -7.34 -14.20 -7.53
CA LEU A 157 -8.78 -14.13 -7.21
C LEU A 157 -9.05 -13.42 -5.88
N TYR A 158 -8.17 -13.50 -4.89
CA TYR A 158 -8.38 -12.83 -3.61
C TYR A 158 -8.34 -11.30 -3.76
N LEU A 159 -7.41 -10.78 -4.55
CA LEU A 159 -7.37 -9.35 -4.88
C LEU A 159 -8.61 -8.95 -5.69
N LEU A 160 -8.97 -9.74 -6.70
CA LEU A 160 -10.13 -9.46 -7.55
C LEU A 160 -11.43 -9.42 -6.73
N LEU A 161 -11.62 -10.37 -5.81
CA LEU A 161 -12.75 -10.39 -4.89
C LEU A 161 -12.79 -9.13 -4.01
N SER A 162 -11.65 -8.75 -3.42
CA SER A 162 -11.54 -7.53 -2.62
C SER A 162 -11.91 -6.29 -3.42
N LEU A 163 -11.43 -6.16 -4.66
CA LEU A 163 -11.72 -5.02 -5.53
C LEU A 163 -13.22 -4.91 -5.84
N HIS A 164 -13.88 -6.02 -6.20
CA HIS A 164 -15.32 -6.04 -6.50
C HIS A 164 -16.17 -5.72 -5.26
N ILE A 165 -15.84 -6.26 -4.08
CA ILE A 165 -16.56 -5.95 -2.84
C ILE A 165 -16.40 -4.48 -2.47
N LEU A 166 -15.17 -3.95 -2.47
CA LEU A 166 -14.91 -2.57 -2.08
C LEU A 166 -15.53 -1.56 -3.05
N GLU A 167 -15.57 -1.89 -4.34
CA GLU A 167 -16.26 -1.07 -5.34
C GLU A 167 -17.77 -1.07 -5.14
N LEU A 168 -18.38 -2.23 -4.86
CA LEU A 168 -19.82 -2.34 -4.56
C LEU A 168 -20.18 -1.52 -3.31
N LEU A 169 -19.42 -1.67 -2.22
CA LEU A 169 -19.65 -0.96 -0.96
C LEU A 169 -19.42 0.56 -1.08
N SER A 170 -18.54 0.99 -2.00
CA SER A 170 -18.31 2.42 -2.29
C SER A 170 -19.48 3.08 -3.04
N GLN A 171 -20.38 2.29 -3.64
CA GLN A 171 -21.53 2.77 -4.44
C GLN A 171 -21.11 3.75 -5.54
N VAL A 172 -20.10 3.38 -6.30
CA VAL A 172 -19.50 4.24 -7.33
C VAL A 172 -20.42 4.35 -8.53
N LYS A 173 -20.50 5.54 -9.12
CA LYS A 173 -21.27 5.75 -10.36
C LYS A 173 -20.65 5.03 -11.55
N ARG A 174 -19.32 4.86 -11.56
CA ARG A 174 -18.57 4.20 -12.64
C ARG A 174 -17.58 3.19 -12.08
N SER A 175 -17.69 1.96 -12.59
CA SER A 175 -16.82 0.84 -12.24
C SER A 175 -15.47 0.95 -12.94
N LEU A 176 -14.37 0.64 -12.25
CA LEU A 176 -13.06 0.46 -12.88
C LEU A 176 -12.93 -0.94 -13.51
N LEU A 177 -13.65 -1.93 -12.98
CA LEU A 177 -13.53 -3.35 -13.31
C LEU A 177 -14.44 -3.80 -14.46
N LEU A 178 -15.63 -3.19 -14.58
CA LEU A 178 -16.64 -3.52 -15.59
C LEU A 178 -16.53 -2.66 -16.86
N THR A 179 -15.44 -1.90 -17.02
CA THR A 179 -15.37 -0.82 -18.02
C THR A 179 -15.60 -1.31 -19.46
N ASP A 180 -16.75 -0.96 -20.02
CA ASP A 180 -17.01 -0.95 -21.46
C ASP A 180 -16.56 0.40 -22.05
N SER A 181 -15.57 0.35 -22.95
CA SER A 181 -15.07 1.39 -23.88
C SER A 181 -15.19 2.90 -23.54
N ALA A 182 -14.03 3.57 -23.60
CA ALA A 182 -13.80 5.00 -23.88
C ALA A 182 -14.40 6.05 -22.92
N SER A 183 -14.02 6.01 -21.65
CA SER A 183 -14.17 7.15 -20.74
C SER A 183 -12.86 7.86 -20.46
N SER A 184 -12.91 9.20 -20.42
CA SER A 184 -11.78 10.02 -19.98
C SER A 184 -11.52 9.80 -18.48
N SER A 185 -10.27 10.02 -18.04
CA SER A 185 -9.91 9.93 -16.62
C SER A 185 -10.69 10.91 -15.74
N GLU A 186 -11.12 12.05 -16.28
CA GLU A 186 -11.91 13.06 -15.56
C GLU A 186 -13.29 12.53 -15.14
N GLU A 187 -13.98 11.77 -16.01
CA GLU A 187 -15.27 11.16 -15.68
C GLU A 187 -15.17 10.16 -14.52
N PHE A 188 -14.04 9.46 -14.40
CA PHE A 188 -13.79 8.56 -13.27
C PHE A 188 -13.52 9.32 -11.98
N VAL A 189 -12.84 10.47 -12.05
CA VAL A 189 -12.59 11.32 -10.89
C VAL A 189 -13.90 11.90 -10.36
N ASP A 190 -14.76 12.44 -11.21
CA ASP A 190 -16.06 12.99 -10.82
C ASP A 190 -17.01 11.92 -10.26
N ALA A 191 -16.89 10.69 -10.74
CA ALA A 191 -17.62 9.55 -10.19
C ALA A 191 -17.07 9.07 -8.84
N ALA A 192 -15.78 9.31 -8.58
CA ALA A 192 -15.06 8.87 -7.38
C ALA A 192 -15.02 9.92 -6.26
N SER A 193 -15.08 11.21 -6.59
CA SER A 193 -14.92 12.36 -5.70
C SER A 193 -16.17 12.62 -4.82
N VAL A 194 -16.67 11.58 -4.17
CA VAL A 194 -17.74 11.70 -3.19
C VAL A 194 -17.10 12.08 -1.85
N ASN A 195 -17.28 13.33 -1.42
CA ASN A 195 -16.94 13.73 -0.06
C ASN A 195 -17.66 12.80 0.93
N VAL A 196 -16.89 12.03 1.69
CA VAL A 196 -17.44 11.12 2.69
C VAL A 196 -18.02 11.96 3.83
N PRO A 197 -19.32 11.82 4.14
CA PRO A 197 -19.92 12.50 5.30
C PRO A 197 -19.24 12.06 6.60
N LEU A 198 -19.01 12.99 7.52
CA LEU A 198 -18.42 12.73 8.83
C LEU A 198 -19.20 11.69 9.65
N ASP A 199 -20.52 11.63 9.43
CA ASP A 199 -21.45 10.74 10.12
C ASP A 199 -21.37 9.26 9.67
N GLN A 200 -20.59 8.93 8.63
CA GLN A 200 -20.55 7.57 8.05
C GLN A 200 -19.13 6.94 8.11
N PRO A 201 -18.72 6.39 9.27
CA PRO A 201 -17.37 5.83 9.45
C PRO A 201 -17.11 4.57 8.59
N ILE A 202 -18.13 3.74 8.35
CA ILE A 202 -18.01 2.55 7.51
C ILE A 202 -17.64 2.95 6.08
N LYS A 203 -18.29 3.99 5.55
CA LYS A 203 -18.00 4.50 4.20
C LYS A 203 -16.57 5.05 4.11
N ALA A 204 -16.09 5.74 5.15
CA ALA A 204 -14.70 6.19 5.22
C ALA A 204 -13.72 5.01 5.21
N ALA A 205 -13.99 3.97 5.99
CA ALA A 205 -13.17 2.75 6.02
C ALA A 205 -13.17 2.04 4.65
N VAL A 206 -14.32 1.92 3.99
CA VAL A 206 -14.43 1.35 2.63
C VAL A 206 -13.56 2.12 1.65
N HIS A 207 -13.61 3.46 1.65
CA HIS A 207 -12.81 4.27 0.72
C HIS A 207 -11.31 4.07 0.97
N TRP A 208 -10.87 4.05 2.22
CA TRP A 208 -9.47 3.82 2.56
C TRP A 208 -8.98 2.45 2.11
N TRP A 209 -9.72 1.38 2.43
CA TRP A 209 -9.38 0.02 1.99
C TRP A 209 -9.43 -0.13 0.47
N ARG A 210 -10.36 0.57 -0.20
CA ARG A 210 -10.43 0.60 -1.66
C ARG A 210 -9.18 1.22 -2.27
N VAL A 211 -8.67 2.31 -1.71
CA VAL A 211 -7.42 2.90 -2.21
C VAL A 211 -6.25 1.92 -2.04
N ARG A 212 -6.15 1.23 -0.89
CA ARG A 212 -5.14 0.17 -0.70
C ARG A 212 -5.27 -0.95 -1.74
N ALA A 213 -6.49 -1.39 -2.04
CA ALA A 213 -6.72 -2.42 -3.04
C ALA A 213 -6.39 -1.97 -4.47
N ILE A 214 -6.76 -0.75 -4.86
CA ILE A 214 -6.42 -0.16 -6.17
C ILE A 214 -4.90 0.00 -6.30
N HIS A 215 -4.24 0.48 -5.25
CA HIS A 215 -2.80 0.62 -5.20
C HIS A 215 -2.09 -0.73 -5.35
N LEU A 216 -2.61 -1.78 -4.70
CA LEU A 216 -2.10 -3.13 -4.85
C LEU A 216 -2.30 -3.68 -6.27
N GLN A 217 -3.45 -3.40 -6.89
CA GLN A 217 -3.66 -3.72 -8.30
C GLN A 217 -2.66 -3.01 -9.21
N MET A 218 -2.41 -1.71 -8.98
CA MET A 218 -1.42 -0.95 -9.75
C MET A 218 0.01 -1.50 -9.57
N SER A 219 0.35 -2.01 -8.38
CA SER A 219 1.66 -2.63 -8.13
C SER A 219 1.92 -3.92 -8.94
N LEU A 220 0.87 -4.52 -9.51
CA LEU A 220 1.00 -5.67 -10.41
C LEU A 220 1.32 -5.27 -11.86
N PHE A 221 1.23 -3.98 -12.20
CA PHE A 221 1.56 -3.48 -13.52
C PHE A 221 3.05 -3.17 -13.63
N GLN A 222 3.59 -3.23 -14.85
CA GLN A 222 4.98 -2.80 -15.10
C GLN A 222 5.15 -1.30 -14.85
N GLU A 223 4.14 -0.52 -15.23
CA GLU A 223 4.09 0.93 -15.00
C GLU A 223 2.69 1.33 -14.52
N PHE A 224 2.64 2.21 -13.53
CA PHE A 224 1.39 2.77 -13.02
C PHE A 224 0.71 3.57 -14.13
N SER A 225 -0.52 3.20 -14.48
CA SER A 225 -1.24 3.86 -15.58
C SER A 225 -2.76 3.74 -15.46
N GLY A 226 -3.44 4.53 -16.30
CA GLY A 226 -4.89 4.58 -16.39
C GLY A 226 -5.54 5.46 -15.31
N PRO A 227 -6.88 5.45 -15.24
CA PRO A 227 -7.66 6.24 -14.29
C PRO A 227 -7.50 5.77 -12.84
N HIS A 228 -6.89 4.60 -12.59
CA HIS A 228 -6.58 4.11 -11.24
C HIS A 228 -5.78 5.15 -10.43
N ILE A 229 -4.83 5.83 -11.07
CA ILE A 229 -4.03 6.90 -10.44
C ILE A 229 -4.94 8.05 -9.99
N ALA A 230 -5.79 8.53 -10.90
CA ALA A 230 -6.64 9.68 -10.66
C ALA A 230 -7.72 9.39 -9.60
N VAL A 231 -8.31 8.19 -9.65
CA VAL A 231 -9.29 7.71 -8.68
C VAL A 231 -8.66 7.49 -7.31
N SER A 232 -7.47 6.88 -7.25
CA SER A 232 -6.74 6.67 -6.00
C SER A 232 -6.38 8.00 -5.33
N SER A 233 -5.89 8.96 -6.12
CA SER A 233 -5.51 10.30 -5.63
C SER A 233 -6.71 11.12 -5.17
N SER A 234 -7.86 11.02 -5.86
CA SER A 234 -9.07 11.78 -5.52
C SER A 234 -9.85 11.20 -4.33
N MET A 235 -9.63 9.92 -4.00
CA MET A 235 -10.25 9.29 -2.83
C MET A 235 -9.58 9.70 -1.52
N PHE A 236 -8.27 9.98 -1.52
CA PHE A 236 -7.55 10.48 -0.35
C PHE A 236 -7.91 11.93 -0.04
N ASN A 237 -9.07 12.11 0.59
CA ASN A 237 -9.58 13.39 1.07
C ASN A 237 -9.34 13.55 2.57
N GLN A 238 -9.09 14.79 3.03
CA GLN A 238 -8.87 15.10 4.45
C GLN A 238 -10.07 14.74 5.35
N SER A 239 -11.26 14.54 4.77
CA SER A 239 -12.45 14.07 5.47
C SER A 239 -12.35 12.60 5.93
N LEU A 240 -11.51 11.77 5.31
CA LEU A 240 -11.34 10.36 5.69
C LEU A 240 -10.82 10.17 7.12
N PRO A 241 -9.65 10.74 7.49
CA PRO A 241 -9.16 10.59 8.86
C PRO A 241 -10.12 11.24 9.86
N GLN A 242 -10.78 12.35 9.52
CA GLN A 242 -11.73 13.05 10.40
C GLN A 242 -12.97 12.21 10.71
N ALA A 243 -13.55 11.54 9.71
CA ALA A 243 -14.74 10.69 9.88
C ALA A 243 -14.47 9.45 10.76
N LEU A 244 -13.22 8.99 10.79
CA LEU A 244 -12.76 7.86 11.60
C LEU A 244 -12.25 8.29 12.98
N SER A 245 -11.67 9.48 13.11
CA SER A 245 -11.03 9.96 14.34
C SER A 245 -12.00 10.53 15.39
N GLU A 246 -13.19 10.98 14.99
CA GLU A 246 -14.12 11.63 15.91
C GLU A 246 -14.55 10.69 17.05
N GLY A 247 -14.20 11.07 18.28
CA GLY A 247 -14.50 10.32 19.50
C GLY A 247 -13.44 9.31 19.95
N LEU A 248 -12.29 9.22 19.25
CA LEU A 248 -11.19 8.30 19.63
C LEU A 248 -10.18 8.95 20.59
N GLU A 249 -9.35 8.14 21.23
CA GLU A 249 -8.21 8.60 22.04
C GLU A 249 -7.20 9.40 21.18
N ASP A 250 -6.65 10.49 21.74
CA ASP A 250 -5.73 11.40 21.04
C ASP A 250 -4.51 10.68 20.42
N THR A 251 -4.04 9.60 21.06
CA THR A 251 -2.95 8.75 20.57
C THR A 251 -3.33 8.06 19.25
N MET A 252 -4.50 7.41 19.22
CA MET A 252 -5.02 6.73 18.03
C MET A 252 -5.32 7.70 16.90
N GLN A 253 -5.88 8.89 17.21
CA GLN A 253 -6.14 9.92 16.19
C GLN A 253 -4.85 10.40 15.52
N ARG A 254 -3.79 10.59 16.31
CA ARG A 254 -2.47 10.99 15.81
C ARG A 254 -1.86 9.90 14.92
N ASP A 255 -1.90 8.66 15.38
CA ASP A 255 -1.37 7.51 14.64
C ASP A 255 -2.11 7.31 13.31
N LEU A 256 -3.43 7.46 13.32
CA LEU A 256 -4.26 7.43 12.12
C LEU A 256 -3.87 8.55 11.14
N SER A 257 -3.64 9.77 11.64
CA SER A 257 -3.21 10.90 10.82
C SER A 257 -1.83 10.66 10.20
N ILE A 258 -0.89 10.07 10.95
CA ILE A 258 0.43 9.72 10.45
C ILE A 258 0.32 8.70 9.30
N VAL A 259 -0.42 7.61 9.51
CA VAL A 259 -0.62 6.58 8.49
C VAL A 259 -1.32 7.15 7.26
N TYR A 260 -2.32 8.01 7.43
CA TYR A 260 -3.00 8.70 6.33
C TYR A 260 -2.03 9.48 5.45
N HIS A 261 -1.23 10.38 6.04
CA HIS A 261 -0.30 11.21 5.28
C HIS A 261 0.83 10.39 4.64
N LEU A 262 1.32 9.34 5.30
CA LEU A 262 2.31 8.43 4.75
C LEU A 262 1.77 7.63 3.56
N GLU A 263 0.55 7.11 3.65
CA GLU A 263 -0.07 6.37 2.54
C GLU A 263 -0.39 7.28 1.36
N ARG A 264 -0.87 8.50 1.62
CA ARG A 264 -1.08 9.50 0.58
C ARG A 264 0.24 9.88 -0.11
N ALA A 265 1.30 10.13 0.66
CA ALA A 265 2.63 10.41 0.14
C ALA A 265 3.13 9.25 -0.74
N LYS A 266 3.03 8.01 -0.25
CA LYS A 266 3.41 6.80 -1.01
C LYS A 266 2.64 6.70 -2.32
N ASN A 267 1.32 6.90 -2.28
CA ASN A 267 0.47 6.84 -3.45
C ASN A 267 0.85 7.88 -4.51
N CYS A 268 1.14 9.11 -4.09
CA CYS A 268 1.59 10.18 -4.97
C CYS A 268 2.98 9.89 -5.56
N LEU A 269 3.94 9.39 -4.78
CA LEU A 269 5.28 9.04 -5.27
C LEU A 269 5.22 7.94 -6.34
N GLU A 270 4.50 6.85 -6.09
CA GLU A 270 4.38 5.75 -7.07
C GLU A 270 3.58 6.15 -8.31
N SER A 271 2.72 7.17 -8.19
CA SER A 271 1.95 7.74 -9.31
C SER A 271 2.67 8.85 -10.07
N ASN A 272 3.95 9.14 -9.78
CA ASN A 272 4.72 10.26 -10.35
C ASN A 272 4.13 11.67 -10.06
N LEU A 273 3.40 11.83 -8.95
CA LEU A 273 2.80 13.09 -8.49
C LEU A 273 3.60 13.72 -7.33
N GLU A 274 4.92 13.74 -7.44
CA GLU A 274 5.86 14.13 -6.37
C GLU A 274 5.64 15.56 -5.85
N HIS A 275 5.14 16.45 -6.72
CA HIS A 275 4.88 17.86 -6.39
C HIS A 275 3.83 18.06 -5.28
N LEU A 276 2.98 17.05 -5.01
CA LEU A 276 1.94 17.11 -3.97
C LEU A 276 2.42 16.59 -2.61
N VAL A 277 3.54 15.88 -2.57
CA VAL A 277 3.99 15.08 -1.42
C VAL A 277 4.57 15.93 -0.28
N LEU A 278 5.14 17.09 -0.61
CA LEU A 278 5.92 17.90 0.32
C LEU A 278 5.11 18.38 1.53
N GLU A 279 3.83 18.72 1.34
CA GLU A 279 2.96 19.15 2.44
C GLU A 279 2.59 17.98 3.37
N ASP A 280 2.32 16.80 2.81
CA ASP A 280 2.04 15.59 3.61
C ASP A 280 3.26 15.17 4.43
N LEU A 281 4.47 15.22 3.85
CA LEU A 281 5.71 14.88 4.56
C LEU A 281 6.05 15.86 5.69
N LYS A 282 5.80 17.17 5.50
CA LYS A 282 5.96 18.15 6.58
C LYS A 282 5.03 17.87 7.76
N GLU A 283 3.79 17.50 7.47
CA GLU A 283 2.83 17.19 8.53
C GLU A 283 3.22 15.91 9.28
N VAL A 284 3.66 14.86 8.58
CA VAL A 284 4.24 13.67 9.22
C VAL A 284 5.47 14.01 10.06
N GLN A 285 6.36 14.86 9.55
CA GLN A 285 7.55 15.31 10.28
C GLN A 285 7.16 16.01 11.59
N ARG A 286 6.13 16.87 11.55
CA ARG A 286 5.59 17.56 12.73
C ARG A 286 4.98 16.59 13.75
N LEU A 287 4.18 15.62 13.28
CA LEU A 287 3.48 14.65 14.15
C LEU A 287 4.43 13.63 14.79
N THR A 288 5.48 13.23 14.08
CA THR A 288 6.48 12.23 14.54
C THR A 288 7.69 12.85 15.22
N GLN A 289 7.83 14.19 15.16
CA GLN A 289 9.05 14.92 15.56
C GLN A 289 10.29 14.31 14.93
N PHE A 290 10.21 14.06 13.62
CA PHE A 290 11.30 13.47 12.87
C PHE A 290 12.39 14.50 12.58
N GLU A 291 13.56 14.26 13.14
CA GLU A 291 14.75 15.07 12.94
C GLU A 291 15.77 14.26 12.15
N PHE A 292 16.31 14.85 11.08
CA PHE A 292 17.40 14.23 10.35
C PHE A 292 18.50 15.24 10.04
N VAL A 293 19.74 14.76 10.10
CA VAL A 293 20.94 15.52 9.74
C VAL A 293 21.65 14.77 8.63
N LEU A 294 21.81 15.46 7.50
CA LEU A 294 22.60 14.99 6.35
C LEU A 294 24.02 15.54 6.50
N THR A 295 25.00 14.66 6.70
CA THR A 295 26.41 15.06 6.84
C THR A 295 27.32 14.21 5.95
N GLY A 296 28.37 14.82 5.41
CA GLY A 296 29.43 14.12 4.70
C GLY A 296 30.56 13.77 5.65
N CYS A 297 30.98 12.50 5.69
CA CYS A 297 32.12 12.07 6.51
C CYS A 297 33.00 11.10 5.74
N LYS A 298 34.31 11.11 5.99
CA LYS A 298 35.24 10.11 5.44
C LYS A 298 35.06 8.80 6.21
N ALA A 299 34.72 7.74 5.49
CA ALA A 299 34.48 6.42 6.07
C ALA A 299 35.34 5.34 5.41
N LYS A 300 35.80 4.39 6.23
CA LYS A 300 36.41 3.13 5.77
C LYS A 300 35.37 2.02 5.86
N ARG A 301 35.22 1.24 4.78
CA ARG A 301 34.22 0.14 4.72
C ARG A 301 34.87 -1.25 4.79
N THR A 302 36.15 -1.35 4.45
CA THR A 302 36.89 -2.62 4.47
C THR A 302 38.05 -2.57 5.44
N LYS A 303 38.43 -3.73 5.98
CA LYS A 303 39.56 -3.86 6.93
C LYS A 303 40.90 -3.48 6.30
N TYR A 304 41.02 -3.64 4.98
CA TYR A 304 42.25 -3.39 4.21
C TYR A 304 42.26 -2.03 3.50
N GLN A 305 41.26 -1.17 3.74
CA GLN A 305 41.22 0.16 3.13
C GLN A 305 42.20 1.12 3.83
N GLU A 306 43.24 1.55 3.11
CA GLU A 306 44.21 2.52 3.66
C GLU A 306 43.62 3.94 3.75
N MET A 307 42.96 4.39 2.68
CA MET A 307 42.33 5.73 2.60
C MET A 307 40.81 5.68 2.80
N ALA A 308 40.30 6.56 3.66
CA ALA A 308 38.87 6.75 3.84
C ALA A 308 38.27 7.54 2.67
N LYS A 309 37.09 7.15 2.22
CA LYS A 309 36.36 7.81 1.13
C LYS A 309 35.19 8.62 1.69
N SER A 310 34.92 9.77 1.08
CA SER A 310 33.74 10.59 1.41
C SER A 310 32.47 9.77 1.23
N SER A 311 31.69 9.66 2.29
CA SER A 311 30.40 8.96 2.31
C SER A 311 29.35 9.91 2.88
N LEU A 312 28.14 9.80 2.36
CA LEU A 312 26.97 10.52 2.87
C LEU A 312 26.40 9.75 4.06
N ILE A 313 26.22 10.43 5.19
CA ILE A 313 25.59 9.90 6.39
C ILE A 313 24.29 10.64 6.62
N ILE A 314 23.24 9.87 6.86
CA ILE A 314 21.94 10.37 7.31
C ILE A 314 21.78 9.89 8.75
N LEU A 315 21.80 10.83 9.69
CA LEU A 315 21.42 10.59 11.07
C LEU A 315 19.95 10.97 11.20
N ALA A 316 19.08 10.00 11.36
CA ALA A 316 17.64 10.21 11.47
C ALA A 316 17.13 9.69 12.82
N LYS A 317 16.37 10.52 13.54
CA LYS A 317 15.73 10.17 14.80
C LYS A 317 14.25 10.51 14.72
N SER A 318 13.41 9.57 15.11
CA SER A 318 11.97 9.75 15.25
C SER A 318 11.56 9.48 16.69
N ASN A 319 10.75 10.35 17.28
CA ASN A 319 10.19 10.12 18.61
C ASN A 319 8.94 9.22 18.57
N TYR A 320 8.46 8.86 17.37
CA TYR A 320 7.28 8.03 17.19
C TYR A 320 7.42 6.64 17.83
N PHE A 321 8.50 5.92 17.49
CA PHE A 321 8.74 4.55 17.99
C PHE A 321 9.03 4.53 19.49
N SER A 322 9.84 5.47 19.99
CA SER A 322 10.13 5.56 21.43
C SER A 322 8.86 5.79 22.25
N ARG A 323 7.92 6.59 21.75
CA ARG A 323 6.65 6.84 22.44
C ARG A 323 5.72 5.62 22.38
N ARG A 324 5.64 4.95 21.23
CA ARG A 324 4.82 3.74 21.07
C ARG A 324 5.30 2.59 21.96
N ALA A 325 6.61 2.41 22.11
CA ALA A 325 7.19 1.42 23.03
C ALA A 325 6.81 1.69 24.50
N VAL A 326 6.88 2.97 24.92
CA VAL A 326 6.47 3.39 26.27
C VAL A 326 4.97 3.19 26.51
N GLU A 327 4.13 3.50 25.51
CA GLU A 327 2.67 3.34 25.59
C GLU A 327 2.23 1.85 25.61
N ALA A 328 3.00 0.95 24.97
CA ALA A 328 2.76 -0.49 24.99
C ALA A 328 3.24 -1.18 26.29
N GLY A 329 3.95 -0.48 27.17
CA GLY A 329 4.53 -1.07 28.39
C GLY A 329 5.65 -2.07 28.12
N ASN A 330 6.16 -2.12 26.89
CA ASN A 330 7.28 -2.97 26.50
C ASN A 330 8.60 -2.26 26.81
N ASP A 331 9.59 -3.01 27.28
CA ASP A 331 10.97 -2.51 27.31
C ASP A 331 11.42 -2.19 25.88
N VAL A 332 12.01 -1.01 25.70
CA VAL A 332 12.44 -0.46 24.39
C VAL A 332 13.36 -1.43 23.62
N ASP A 333 14.02 -2.35 24.32
CA ASP A 333 14.96 -3.33 23.75
C ASP A 333 14.28 -4.53 23.05
N GLN A 334 13.00 -4.84 23.32
CA GLN A 334 12.36 -6.03 22.74
C GLN A 334 11.93 -5.86 21.27
N ASP A 335 11.63 -4.63 20.84
CA ASP A 335 11.19 -4.32 19.46
C ASP A 335 12.33 -3.81 18.56
N THR A 336 13.57 -3.73 19.07
CA THR A 336 14.71 -3.42 18.20
C THR A 336 15.09 -4.66 17.40
N PRO A 337 15.15 -4.59 16.06
CA PRO A 337 15.55 -5.74 15.26
C PRO A 337 16.93 -6.22 15.68
N GLU A 338 17.09 -7.54 15.86
CA GLU A 338 18.37 -8.14 16.23
C GLU A 338 19.44 -7.69 15.23
N SER A 339 20.45 -6.98 15.75
CA SER A 339 21.58 -6.52 14.95
C SER A 339 22.48 -7.72 14.67
N PHE A 340 22.31 -8.37 13.52
CA PHE A 340 23.20 -9.44 13.07
C PHE A 340 24.59 -8.89 12.73
N GLU A 341 25.62 -9.56 13.23
CA GLU A 341 27.00 -9.29 12.84
C GLU A 341 27.25 -9.81 11.41
N LEU A 342 27.84 -8.97 10.57
CA LEU A 342 28.19 -9.23 9.17
C LEU A 342 29.23 -10.34 9.05
N ASN A 343 30.06 -10.56 10.07
CA ASN A 343 31.04 -11.65 10.19
C ASN A 343 31.89 -11.85 8.91
N SER A 344 32.25 -10.73 8.26
CA SER A 344 32.99 -10.74 7.00
C SER A 344 34.49 -10.55 7.23
N ASP A 345 35.31 -11.37 6.57
CA ASP A 345 36.77 -11.23 6.61
C ASP A 345 37.29 -9.99 5.86
N LEU A 346 36.48 -9.42 4.95
CA LEU A 346 36.86 -8.28 4.12
C LEU A 346 36.25 -6.96 4.62
N LEU A 347 34.97 -7.01 5.03
CA LEU A 347 34.20 -5.83 5.40
C LEU A 347 34.30 -5.54 6.91
N LEU A 348 34.11 -4.27 7.27
CA LEU A 348 33.90 -3.86 8.66
C LEU A 348 32.42 -4.05 9.03
N GLU A 349 32.15 -4.41 10.29
CA GLU A 349 30.79 -4.55 10.83
C GLU A 349 29.99 -3.24 10.72
N ARG A 350 30.67 -2.13 10.99
CA ARG A 350 30.16 -0.77 10.78
C ARG A 350 31.24 0.05 10.09
N PRO A 351 30.88 0.97 9.18
CA PRO A 351 31.86 1.89 8.60
C PRO A 351 32.59 2.63 9.72
N HIS A 352 33.92 2.63 9.69
CA HIS A 352 34.71 3.41 10.64
C HIS A 352 34.83 4.84 10.12
N PHE A 353 34.33 5.79 10.89
CA PHE A 353 34.31 7.20 10.55
C PHE A 353 35.53 7.90 11.13
N GLU A 354 36.23 8.66 10.28
CA GLU A 354 37.29 9.54 10.77
C GLU A 354 36.67 10.73 11.50
N GLN A 355 37.31 11.17 12.59
CA GLN A 355 36.82 12.30 13.36
C GLN A 355 36.81 13.56 12.49
N ILE A 356 35.69 14.28 12.55
CA ILE A 356 35.51 15.54 11.83
C ILE A 356 36.37 16.58 12.55
N GLY A 357 37.58 16.85 12.04
CA GLY A 357 38.38 18.02 12.42
C GLY A 357 39.76 17.80 13.03
N GLU A 358 40.30 16.57 13.12
CA GLU A 358 41.64 16.36 13.73
C GLU A 358 42.81 16.28 12.73
N THR A 359 42.57 16.10 11.44
CA THR A 359 43.65 15.73 10.49
C THR A 359 43.83 16.65 9.29
N GLU A 360 43.01 17.68 9.10
CA GLU A 360 43.19 18.65 8.02
C GLU A 360 42.94 20.06 8.55
N ASP A 361 43.96 20.91 8.49
CA ASP A 361 43.83 22.35 8.76
C ASP A 361 42.71 22.89 7.86
N LEU A 362 41.76 23.63 8.44
CA LEU A 362 40.62 24.23 7.71
C LEU A 362 41.06 25.08 6.50
N GLU A 363 42.30 25.58 6.51
CA GLU A 363 42.92 26.32 5.41
C GLU A 363 43.17 25.44 4.16
N ASP A 364 43.50 24.15 4.30
CA ASP A 364 43.76 23.26 3.16
C ASP A 364 42.49 22.87 2.39
N GLN A 365 41.31 22.90 3.05
CA GLN A 365 40.02 22.67 2.39
C GLN A 365 39.54 23.88 1.60
N ILE A 366 39.87 25.10 2.05
CA ILE A 366 39.49 26.35 1.36
C ILE A 366 40.36 26.56 0.11
N HIS A 367 41.60 26.04 0.11
CA HIS A 367 42.57 26.21 -0.96
C HIS A 367 42.66 25.04 -1.96
N LYS A 368 41.56 24.33 -2.25
CA LYS A 368 41.48 23.64 -3.56
C LYS A 368 41.29 24.71 -4.64
N LYS A 369 42.41 25.25 -5.14
CA LYS A 369 42.44 26.05 -6.37
C LYS A 369 41.50 25.39 -7.37
N GLN A 370 40.45 26.10 -7.79
CA GLN A 370 39.78 25.76 -9.04
C GLN A 370 40.88 25.63 -10.09
N LYS A 371 41.04 24.42 -10.65
CA LYS A 371 41.76 24.30 -11.90
C LYS A 371 40.89 25.01 -12.93
N THR A 372 41.15 26.30 -13.13
CA THR A 372 40.73 26.96 -14.34
C THR A 372 41.51 26.30 -15.47
N ASP A 373 40.84 25.43 -16.23
CA ASP A 373 41.36 25.00 -17.52
C ASP A 373 41.44 26.25 -18.39
N VAL A 374 42.63 26.85 -18.51
CA VAL A 374 42.90 28.00 -19.40
C VAL A 374 43.10 27.51 -20.84
N GLN A 375 42.40 26.44 -21.23
CA GLN A 375 42.27 26.08 -22.64
C GLN A 375 40.88 26.51 -23.09
N GLU A 376 40.83 27.39 -24.09
CA GLU A 376 39.59 27.70 -24.80
C GLU A 376 39.01 26.37 -25.30
N ILE A 377 37.97 25.91 -24.62
CA ILE A 377 37.22 24.73 -25.03
C ILE A 377 36.49 25.12 -26.32
N ASP A 378 36.84 24.49 -27.44
CA ASP A 378 36.09 24.63 -28.68
C ASP A 378 34.74 23.91 -28.53
N TYR A 379 33.73 24.66 -28.08
CA TYR A 379 32.36 24.18 -27.88
C TYR A 379 31.72 23.57 -29.14
N ALA A 380 32.31 23.74 -30.33
CA ALA A 380 31.85 23.09 -31.55
C ALA A 380 32.09 21.56 -31.55
N THR A 381 33.01 21.04 -30.74
CA THR A 381 33.31 19.59 -30.64
C THR A 381 32.51 18.87 -29.55
N LEU A 382 31.91 19.61 -28.60
CA LEU A 382 31.19 19.04 -27.46
C LEU A 382 29.68 18.94 -27.67
N LEU A 383 29.13 19.62 -28.67
CA LEU A 383 27.74 19.45 -29.05
C LEU A 383 27.59 18.18 -29.91
N PRO A 384 26.52 17.39 -29.72
CA PRO A 384 26.16 16.35 -30.69
C PRO A 384 26.11 16.99 -32.08
N LEU A 385 26.64 16.31 -33.10
CA LEU A 385 26.56 16.73 -34.50
C LEU A 385 25.08 16.89 -34.92
N SER A 386 24.48 18.03 -34.59
CA SER A 386 23.20 18.45 -35.16
C SER A 386 23.44 18.72 -36.64
N LEU A 387 22.61 18.15 -37.51
CA LEU A 387 22.62 18.40 -38.95
C LEU A 387 22.57 19.91 -39.21
N ARG A 388 23.71 20.52 -39.55
CA ARG A 388 23.79 21.90 -40.02
C ARG A 388 23.15 21.98 -41.41
N GLN A 389 22.56 23.12 -41.74
CA GLN A 389 21.84 23.35 -43.01
C GLN A 389 22.70 23.11 -44.26
N GLU A 390 24.01 23.23 -44.10
CA GLU A 390 25.06 22.93 -45.09
C GLU A 390 25.24 21.42 -45.41
N TYR A 391 24.69 20.53 -44.59
CA TYR A 391 24.65 19.08 -44.85
C TYR A 391 23.35 18.60 -45.51
N ILE A 392 22.42 19.51 -45.82
CA ILE A 392 21.20 19.19 -46.55
C ILE A 392 21.52 19.27 -48.06
N PRO A 393 21.39 18.17 -48.83
CA PRO A 393 21.57 18.23 -50.27
C PRO A 393 20.59 19.24 -50.89
N ALA A 394 21.09 20.13 -51.74
CA ALA A 394 20.22 21.03 -52.50
C ALA A 394 19.26 20.21 -53.37
N ALA A 395 17.96 20.54 -53.28
CA ALA A 395 16.90 19.91 -54.06
C ALA A 395 17.08 20.15 -55.57
#